data_AF-A0AAW2Z0B1-F1
#
_entry.id   AF-A0AAW2Z0B1-F1
#
_cell.length_a   1.000
_cell.length_b   1.000
_cell.length_c   1.000
_cell.angle_alpha   90.00
_cell.angle_beta   90.00
_cell.angle_gamma   90.00
#
_symmetry.space_group_name_H-M   'P 1'
#
loop_
_entity.id
_entity.type
_entity.pdbx_description
1 polymer ?
#
loop_
_entity_poly.entity_id
_entity_poly.type
_entity_poly.pdbx_seq_one_letter_code
_entity_poly.pdbx_strand_id
1 'polypeptide(L)' 'MKITTKDQILNIYLFGSRLYQCHKSHSDYDLIVVVNGDYFDGSKLIETETLNINIYHLEYFKFLLFNNIVWVVMLIH' A
#
# COMPACT_ATOMS: atom_id res chain seq x y z
N MET A 1 -15.26 -1.21 6.54
CA MET A 1 -15.07 -2.64 6.81
C MET A 1 -13.67 -2.86 7.38
N LYS A 2 -13.54 -3.36 8.63
CA LYS A 2 -12.23 -3.65 9.26
C LYS A 2 -11.51 -4.75 8.49
N ILE A 3 -10.19 -4.63 8.34
CA ILE A 3 -9.35 -5.77 7.96
C ILE A 3 -9.43 -6.78 9.10
N THR A 4 -9.73 -8.01 8.77
CA THR A 4 -9.95 -9.08 9.75
C THR A 4 -8.77 -10.04 9.73
N THR A 5 -8.69 -10.90 10.75
CA THR A 5 -7.70 -12.00 10.79
C THR A 5 -7.89 -13.02 9.67
N LYS A 6 -8.96 -12.92 8.87
CA LYS A 6 -9.17 -13.75 7.67
C LYS A 6 -8.44 -13.21 6.44
N ASP A 7 -8.07 -11.93 6.43
CA ASP A 7 -7.39 -11.34 5.29
C ASP A 7 -5.92 -11.78 5.28
N GLN A 8 -5.53 -12.50 4.24
CA GLN A 8 -4.17 -12.97 4.06
C GLN A 8 -3.32 -11.87 3.42
N ILE A 9 -2.26 -11.45 4.10
CA ILE A 9 -1.24 -10.56 3.50
C ILE A 9 -0.48 -11.34 2.43
N LEU A 10 -0.45 -10.81 1.22
CA LEU A 10 0.30 -11.38 0.10
C LEU A 10 1.64 -10.69 -0.12
N ASN A 11 1.64 -9.36 -0.09
CA ASN A 11 2.82 -8.54 -0.36
C ASN A 11 2.81 -7.27 0.49
N ILE A 12 4.02 -6.79 0.80
CA ILE A 12 4.26 -5.48 1.41
C ILE A 12 5.36 -4.81 0.59
N TYR A 13 5.11 -3.58 0.12
CA TYR A 13 6.05 -2.79 -0.66
C TYR A 13 6.38 -1.51 0.11
N LEU A 14 7.66 -1.20 0.22
CA LEU A 14 8.12 0.10 0.72
C LEU A 14 8.03 1.13 -0.40
N PHE A 15 7.52 2.32 -0.08
CA PHE A 15 7.58 3.48 -0.95
C PHE A 15 8.04 4.73 -0.18
N GLY A 16 8.01 5.88 -0.85
CA GLY A 16 8.32 7.16 -0.22
C GLY A 16 9.79 7.37 0.13
N SER A 17 10.04 8.31 1.05
CA SER A 17 11.38 8.86 1.30
C SER A 17 12.42 7.83 1.74
N ARG A 18 11.98 6.75 2.39
CA ARG A 18 12.86 5.66 2.84
C ARG A 18 13.32 4.76 1.69
N LEU A 19 12.46 4.53 0.70
CA LEU A 19 12.87 3.83 -0.53
C LEU A 19 13.94 4.61 -1.30
N TYR A 20 13.74 5.93 -1.45
CA TYR A 20 14.66 6.81 -2.16
C TYR A 20 15.86 7.27 -1.32
N GLN A 21 16.01 6.76 -0.10
CA GLN A 21 17.10 7.09 0.83
C GLN A 21 17.26 8.59 1.11
N CYS A 22 16.19 9.38 0.96
CA CYS A 22 16.14 10.82 1.24
C CYS A 22 15.36 11.15 2.52
N HIS A 23 15.08 10.13 3.32
CA HIS A 23 14.40 10.24 4.60
C HIS A 23 15.25 10.93 5.67
N LYS A 24 14.58 11.51 6.67
CA LYS A 24 15.20 11.96 7.93
C LYS A 24 15.00 10.90 9.01
N SER A 25 15.70 11.04 10.14
CA SER A 25 15.55 10.12 11.28
C SER A 25 14.10 10.01 11.78
N HIS A 26 13.32 11.08 11.66
CA HIS A 26 11.93 11.17 12.07
C HIS A 26 10.91 10.91 10.95
N SER A 27 11.35 10.56 9.74
CA SER A 27 10.42 10.25 8.65
C SER A 27 9.68 8.94 8.96
N ASP A 28 8.41 8.89 8.61
CA ASP A 28 7.57 7.70 8.66
C ASP A 28 7.98 6.66 7.60
N TYR A 29 7.33 5.50 7.66
CA TYR A 29 7.41 4.47 6.63
C TYR A 29 6.12 4.46 5.82
N ASP A 30 6.26 4.69 4.52
CA ASP A 30 5.18 4.58 3.55
C ASP A 30 5.14 3.15 2.99
N LEU A 31 4.03 2.43 3.20
CA LEU A 31 3.86 1.03 2.83
C LEU A 31 2.61 0.80 1.98
N ILE A 32 2.74 0.00 0.92
CA ILE A 32 1.61 -0.59 0.20
C ILE A 32 1.48 -2.05 0.63
N VAL A 33 0.30 -2.46 1.07
CA VAL A 33 0.01 -3.85 1.43
C VAL A 33 -1.05 -4.40 0.50
N VAL A 34 -0.77 -5.56 -0.09
CA VAL A 34 -1.74 -6.29 -0.92
C VAL A 34 -2.24 -7.48 -0.13
N VAL A 35 -3.56 -7.59 0.00
CA VAL A 35 -4.23 -8.67 0.73
C VAL A 35 -5.15 -9.48 -0.19
N ASN A 36 -5.44 -10.70 0.22
CA ASN A 36 -6.49 -11.54 -0.34
C ASN A 36 -7.49 -11.90 0.75
N GLY A 37 -8.78 -11.75 0.46
CA GLY A 37 -9.85 -11.89 1.45
C GLY A 37 -11.19 -11.45 0.88
N ASP A 38 -12.03 -10.83 1.70
CA ASP A 38 -13.28 -10.25 1.21
C ASP A 38 -12.96 -9.06 0.30
N TYR A 39 -13.57 -9.04 -0.89
CA TYR A 39 -13.33 -7.99 -1.88
C TYR A 39 -13.71 -6.59 -1.35
N PHE A 40 -12.87 -5.60 -1.65
CA PHE A 40 -13.17 -4.19 -1.47
C PHE A 40 -12.51 -3.33 -2.54
N ASP A 41 -13.21 -2.26 -2.94
CA ASP A 41 -12.67 -1.21 -3.79
C ASP A 41 -11.91 -0.15 -2.99
N GLY A 42 -11.00 0.54 -3.65
CA GLY A 42 -10.20 1.62 -3.07
C GLY A 42 -9.01 1.11 -2.24
N SER A 43 -8.38 2.03 -1.53
CA SER A 43 -7.41 1.71 -0.47
C SER A 43 -8.03 1.89 0.91
N LYS A 44 -7.54 1.11 1.88
CA LYS A 44 -7.77 1.34 3.30
C LYS A 44 -6.47 1.88 3.91
N LEU A 45 -6.54 3.06 4.49
CA LEU A 45 -5.39 3.70 5.14
C LEU A 45 -5.32 3.31 6.62
N ILE A 46 -4.14 2.90 7.05
CA ILE A 46 -3.75 2.85 8.47
C ILE A 46 -2.60 3.82 8.65
N GLU A 47 -2.79 4.84 9.47
CA GLU A 47 -1.80 5.90 9.69
C GLU A 47 -1.51 6.05 11.18
N THR A 48 -0.22 6.18 11.49
CA THR A 48 0.33 6.50 12.80
C THR A 48 1.47 7.50 12.63
N GLU A 49 2.05 8.01 13.72
CA GLU A 49 3.20 8.91 13.65
C GLU A 49 4.42 8.34 12.91
N THR A 50 4.52 7.01 12.76
CA THR A 50 5.69 6.33 12.19
C THR A 50 5.38 5.47 10.97
N LEU A 51 4.09 5.31 10.63
CA LEU A 51 3.64 4.38 9.58
C LEU A 51 2.47 4.99 8.81
N ASN A 52 2.57 4.94 7.48
CA ASN A 52 1.50 5.22 6.54
C ASN A 52 1.29 3.98 5.66
N ILE A 53 0.20 3.24 5.88
CA ILE A 53 -0.04 1.95 5.23
C ILE A 53 -1.30 2.03 4.37
N ASN A 54 -1.12 1.94 3.05
CA ASN A 54 -2.21 1.81 2.09
C ASN A 54 -2.45 0.34 1.76
N ILE A 55 -3.64 -0.15 2.06
CA ILE A 55 -3.99 -1.56 1.91
C ILE A 55 -4.98 -1.75 0.78
N TYR A 56 -4.67 -2.67 -0.14
CA TYR A 56 -5.45 -2.97 -1.33
C TYR A 56 -5.83 -4.44 -1.38
N HIS A 57 -7.04 -4.73 -1.83
CA HIS A 57 -7.40 -6.08 -2.27
C HIS A 57 -6.66 -6.42 -3.57
N LEU A 58 -6.18 -7.65 -3.73
CA LEU A 58 -5.41 -8.11 -4.89
C LEU A 58 -6.06 -7.76 -6.24
N GLU A 59 -7.35 -8.03 -6.38
CA GLU A 59 -8.06 -7.78 -7.64
C GLU A 59 -8.20 -6.28 -7.97
N TYR A 60 -8.43 -5.44 -6.95
CA TYR A 60 -8.48 -4.00 -7.16
C TYR A 60 -7.08 -3.43 -7.45
N PHE A 61 -6.04 -3.92 -6.78
CA PHE A 61 -4.65 -3.55 -7.07
C PHE A 61 -4.24 -3.88 -8.52
N LYS A 62 -4.57 -5.08 -9.00
CA LYS A 62 -4.38 -5.48 -10.40
C LYS A 62 -5.14 -4.58 -11.37
N PHE A 63 -6.41 -4.27 -11.06
CA PHE A 63 -7.21 -3.35 -11.86
C PHE A 63 -6.51 -1.99 -12.02
N LEU A 64 -6.02 -1.40 -10.92
CA LEU A 64 -5.29 -0.12 -10.97
C LEU A 64 -4.01 -0.23 -11.82
N LEU A 65 -3.25 -1.32 -11.69
CA LEU A 65 -2.03 -1.56 -12.45
C LEU A 65 -2.30 -1.69 -13.95
N PHE A 66 -3.27 -2.53 -14.35
CA PHE A 66 -3.61 -2.75 -15.75
C PHE A 66 -4.17 -1.51 -16.44
N ASN A 67 -4.82 -0.62 -15.68
CA ASN A 67 -5.33 0.65 -16.20
C ASN A 67 -4.32 1.81 -16.07
N ASN A 68 -3.08 1.54 -15.66
CA ASN A 68 -2.04 2.55 -15.42
C ASN A 68 -2.50 3.70 -14.50
N ILE A 69 -3.30 3.40 -13.49
CA ILE A 69 -3.78 4.41 -12.55
C ILE A 69 -2.66 4.73 -11.56
N VAL A 70 -2.20 5.99 -11.60
CA VAL A 70 -0.98 6.52 -10.97
C VAL A 70 -0.92 6.29 -9.45
N TRP A 71 -2.05 6.06 -8.78
CA TRP A 71 -2.08 5.76 -7.34
C TRP A 71 -1.32 4.48 -6.94
N VAL A 72 -0.96 3.62 -7.90
CA VAL A 72 -0.25 2.35 -7.67
C VAL A 72 1.14 2.30 -8.33
N VAL A 73 1.42 3.20 -9.28
CA VAL A 73 2.60 3.08 -10.13
C VAL A 73 3.61 4.17 -9.76
N MET A 74 4.58 3.82 -8.92
CA MET A 74 5.85 4.55 -8.90
C MET A 74 6.63 4.18 -10.15
N LEU A 75 6.58 5.04 -11.17
CA LEU A 75 7.55 5.00 -12.26
C LEU A 75 8.90 5.39 -11.68
N ILE A 76 9.76 4.40 -11.46
CA ILE A 76 11.19 4.65 -11.27
C ILE A 76 11.73 4.98 -12.66
N HIS A 77 12.11 6.24 -12.87
CA HIS A 77 12.89 6.66 -14.03
C HIS A 77 14.38 6.38 -13.80
#